data_AF-A0A3D6CNN7-F1
#
_entry.id   AF-A0A3D6CNN7-F1
#
_cell.length_a   1.000
_cell.length_b   1.000
_cell.length_c   1.000
_cell.angle_alpha   90.00
_cell.angle_beta   90.00
_cell.angle_gamma   90.00
#
_symmetry.space_group_name_H-M   'P 1'
#
loop_
_entity.id
_entity.type
_entity.pdbx_description
1 polymer ?
#
loop_
_entity_poly.entity_id
_entity_poly.type
_entity_poly.pdbx_seq_one_letter_code
_entity_poly.pdbx_strand_id
1 'polypeptide(L)'
;MRKKENFKNIKACYLLGILICSSYHITAQDVRINEVVSSNSMYTDEDGDTPDWLEIHNFGSEVVSMNGWTLSDDSNDLGKWTFPNSTLAPNEYLLLWASSKDRSAISYPRTLVNQGDEFKFLIPTSEPNANWNSLNYDA
;
A
#
# COMPACT_ATOMS: atom_id res chain seq x y z
N MET A 1 26.11 62.06 21.71
CA MET A 1 24.81 61.65 21.14
C MET A 1 25.04 60.51 20.13
N ARG A 2 24.80 59.24 20.51
CA ARG A 2 24.56 58.05 19.65
C ARG A 2 24.90 56.78 20.44
N LYS A 3 23.89 56.06 20.95
CA LYS A 3 24.04 54.63 21.37
C LYS A 3 22.72 53.85 21.54
N LYS A 4 21.56 54.38 21.10
CA LYS A 4 20.24 53.75 21.35
C LYS A 4 19.58 53.07 20.13
N GLU A 5 20.15 53.13 18.94
CA GLU A 5 19.49 52.64 17.70
C GLU A 5 19.67 51.14 17.40
N ASN A 6 20.65 50.45 18.02
CA ASN A 6 21.02 49.09 17.58
C ASN A 6 20.23 47.93 18.24
N PHE A 7 19.47 48.20 19.31
CA PHE A 7 18.77 47.13 20.05
C PHE A 7 17.35 46.81 19.53
N LYS A 8 16.75 47.69 18.71
CA LYS A 8 15.42 47.45 18.12
C LYS A 8 15.47 46.50 16.91
N ASN A 9 16.57 46.49 16.17
CA ASN A 9 16.73 45.65 14.97
C ASN A 9 17.01 44.18 15.29
N ILE A 10 17.51 43.87 16.48
CA ILE A 10 17.80 42.49 16.89
C ILE A 10 16.50 41.72 17.19
N LYS A 11 15.51 42.37 17.83
CA LYS A 11 14.22 41.72 18.15
C LYS A 11 13.32 41.51 16.92
N ALA A 12 13.45 42.36 15.90
CA ALA A 12 12.73 42.21 14.63
C ALA A 12 13.23 41.03 13.79
N CYS A 13 14.53 40.68 13.89
CA CYS A 13 15.10 39.51 13.21
C CYS A 13 14.64 38.18 13.82
N TYR A 14 14.37 38.11 15.12
CA TYR A 14 13.89 36.86 15.75
C TYR A 14 12.43 36.55 15.43
N LEU A 15 11.57 37.57 15.26
CA LEU A 15 10.15 37.39 14.92
C LEU A 15 9.91 36.94 13.48
N LEU A 16 10.79 37.34 12.53
CA LEU A 16 10.73 36.86 11.14
C LEU A 16 11.32 35.44 11.00
N GLY A 17 12.26 35.06 11.86
CA GLY A 17 12.88 33.72 11.85
C GLY A 17 11.99 32.61 12.41
N ILE A 18 11.03 32.93 13.30
CA ILE A 18 10.08 31.97 13.88
C ILE A 18 8.86 31.74 12.96
N LEU A 19 8.56 32.68 12.05
CA LEU A 19 7.42 32.57 11.13
C LEU A 19 7.72 31.77 9.86
N ILE A 20 8.99 31.38 9.65
CA ILE A 20 9.32 30.21 8.84
C ILE A 20 8.97 28.99 9.71
N CYS A 21 7.68 28.87 10.02
CA CYS A 21 7.07 27.71 10.63
C CYS A 21 7.46 26.54 9.74
N SER A 22 8.46 25.81 10.20
CA SER A 22 8.78 24.45 9.82
C SER A 22 7.49 23.68 9.60
N SER A 23 7.09 23.56 8.34
CA SER A 23 6.13 22.59 7.86
C SER A 23 6.79 21.23 8.06
N TYR A 24 6.63 20.69 9.26
CA TYR A 24 6.87 19.27 9.49
C TYR A 24 5.78 18.54 8.71
N HIS A 25 6.09 18.14 7.48
CA HIS A 25 5.35 17.07 6.84
C HIS A 25 5.60 15.83 7.69
N ILE A 26 4.66 15.52 8.58
CA ILE A 26 4.56 14.17 9.13
C ILE A 26 4.11 13.32 7.95
N THR A 27 5.06 12.80 7.18
CA THR A 27 4.75 11.83 6.13
C THR A 27 4.45 10.51 6.84
N ALA A 28 3.19 10.07 6.76
CA ALA A 28 2.92 8.65 6.89
C ALA A 28 3.61 7.92 5.72
N GLN A 29 3.90 6.63 5.86
CA GLN A 29 4.41 5.85 4.74
C GLN A 29 3.31 5.76 3.67
N ASP A 30 3.62 6.18 2.43
CA ASP A 30 2.70 6.15 1.28
C ASP A 30 2.38 4.72 0.80
N VAL A 31 3.08 3.73 1.36
CA VAL A 31 2.88 2.32 1.07
C VAL A 31 2.28 1.62 2.26
N ARG A 32 1.23 0.83 2.02
CA ARG A 32 0.54 0.03 3.04
C ARG A 32 0.34 -1.41 2.57
N ILE A 33 0.14 -2.31 3.54
CA ILE A 33 -0.53 -3.58 3.27
C ILE A 33 -2.02 -3.25 3.08
N ASN A 34 -2.54 -3.51 1.89
CA ASN A 34 -3.92 -3.22 1.53
C ASN A 34 -4.85 -4.40 1.87
N GLU A 35 -4.41 -5.61 1.56
CA GLU A 35 -5.17 -6.84 1.79
C GLU A 35 -4.25 -7.97 2.27
N VAL A 36 -4.82 -8.89 3.05
CA VAL A 36 -4.15 -10.14 3.47
C VAL A 36 -5.18 -11.25 3.43
N VAL A 37 -4.83 -12.35 2.77
CA VAL A 37 -5.64 -13.57 2.75
C VAL A 37 -4.83 -14.72 3.29
N SER A 38 -5.26 -15.21 4.45
CA SER A 38 -4.79 -16.45 5.05
C SER A 38 -5.70 -17.61 4.69
N SER A 39 -5.15 -18.81 4.54
CA SER A 39 -5.85 -20.00 4.07
C SER A 39 -6.54 -19.81 2.72
N ASN A 40 -5.82 -19.22 1.76
CA ASN A 40 -6.32 -19.09 0.39
C ASN A 40 -6.58 -20.48 -0.22
N SER A 41 -7.76 -20.67 -0.81
CA SER A 41 -8.14 -21.91 -1.50
C SER A 41 -8.72 -21.67 -2.89
N MET A 42 -8.68 -20.42 -3.37
CA MET A 42 -9.39 -19.99 -4.57
C MET A 42 -8.43 -19.54 -5.68
N TYR A 43 -7.40 -18.78 -5.32
CA TYR A 43 -6.45 -18.25 -6.30
C TYR A 43 -5.20 -19.12 -6.31
N THR A 44 -4.76 -19.50 -7.50
CA THR A 44 -3.54 -20.29 -7.66
C THR A 44 -2.36 -19.41 -8.07
N ASP A 45 -1.19 -19.74 -7.55
CA ASP A 45 0.08 -19.24 -8.07
C ASP A 45 0.44 -19.93 -9.41
N GLU A 46 1.60 -19.57 -9.95
CA GLU A 46 2.10 -20.06 -11.24
C GLU A 46 2.40 -21.57 -11.28
N ASP A 47 2.48 -22.23 -10.11
CA ASP A 47 2.64 -23.68 -10.02
C ASP A 47 1.31 -24.41 -9.84
N GLY A 48 0.20 -23.68 -9.70
CA GLY A 48 -1.11 -24.25 -9.41
C GLY A 48 -1.39 -24.48 -7.92
N ASP A 49 -0.52 -24.00 -7.02
CA ASP A 49 -0.75 -24.07 -5.58
C ASP A 49 -1.61 -22.89 -5.12
N THR A 50 -2.28 -22.98 -3.97
CA THR A 50 -3.07 -21.88 -3.40
C THR A 50 -2.41 -21.30 -2.14
N PRO A 51 -1.21 -20.68 -2.23
CA PRO A 51 -0.58 -20.10 -1.06
C PRO A 51 -1.37 -18.89 -0.57
N ASP A 52 -1.15 -18.55 0.70
CA ASP A 52 -1.59 -17.28 1.26
C ASP A 52 -0.98 -16.12 0.46
N TRP A 53 -1.62 -14.96 0.51
CA TRP A 53 -1.11 -13.78 -0.19
C TRP A 53 -1.44 -12.51 0.55
N LEU A 54 -0.68 -11.47 0.22
CA LEU A 54 -0.96 -10.12 0.65
C LEU A 54 -0.79 -9.16 -0.51
N GLU A 55 -1.48 -8.03 -0.43
CA GLU A 55 -1.39 -6.95 -1.39
C GLU A 55 -0.77 -5.73 -0.73
N ILE A 56 0.14 -5.09 -1.46
CA ILE A 56 0.80 -3.84 -1.09
C ILE A 56 0.29 -2.77 -2.04
N HIS A 57 -0.07 -1.61 -1.50
CA HIS A 57 -0.57 -0.49 -2.29
C HIS A 57 0.24 0.76 -1.98
N ASN A 58 0.70 1.45 -3.03
CA ASN A 58 1.18 2.81 -2.94
C ASN A 58 0.00 3.79 -3.11
N PHE A 59 -0.54 4.28 -1.99
CA PHE A 59 -1.62 5.26 -2.01
C PHE A 59 -1.13 6.72 -2.09
N GLY A 60 0.19 6.92 -2.18
CA GLY A 60 0.82 8.23 -2.34
C GLY A 60 0.75 8.76 -3.76
N SER A 61 1.30 9.96 -3.95
CA SER A 61 1.37 10.65 -5.25
C SER A 61 2.70 10.47 -5.98
N GLU A 62 3.69 9.84 -5.35
CA GLU A 62 5.05 9.66 -5.88
C GLU A 62 5.37 8.18 -6.11
N VAL A 63 6.32 7.90 -7.00
CA VAL A 63 6.86 6.54 -7.21
C VAL A 63 7.70 6.15 -5.99
N VAL A 64 7.48 4.94 -5.47
CA VAL A 64 8.24 4.40 -4.34
C VAL A 64 9.14 3.25 -4.80
N SER A 65 10.45 3.34 -4.51
CA SER A 65 11.36 2.21 -4.66
C SER A 65 11.30 1.33 -3.41
N MET A 66 11.10 0.02 -3.61
CA MET A 66 11.10 -0.98 -2.54
C MET A 66 12.45 -1.71 -2.44
N ASN A 67 13.51 -1.16 -3.05
CA ASN A 67 14.84 -1.75 -2.97
C ASN A 67 15.33 -1.77 -1.52
N GLY A 68 15.72 -2.96 -1.04
CA GLY A 68 16.17 -3.19 0.32
C GLY A 68 15.04 -3.27 1.35
N TRP A 69 13.77 -3.23 0.93
CA TRP A 69 12.65 -3.50 1.84
C TRP A 69 12.61 -5.00 2.17
N THR A 70 12.07 -5.32 3.33
CA THR A 70 11.90 -6.70 3.79
C THR A 70 10.50 -6.95 4.30
N LEU A 71 10.09 -8.21 4.25
CA LEU A 71 8.85 -8.72 4.83
C LEU A 71 9.20 -9.83 5.83
N SER A 72 8.56 -9.78 7.00
CA SER A 72 8.72 -10.81 8.02
C SER A 72 7.48 -10.94 8.90
N ASP A 73 7.19 -12.17 9.30
CA ASP A 73 6.23 -12.56 10.33
C ASP A 73 6.90 -12.86 11.69
N ASP A 74 8.23 -12.75 11.79
CA ASP A 74 9.00 -12.95 13.03
C ASP A 74 9.58 -11.62 13.53
N SER A 75 9.15 -11.19 14.71
CA SER A 75 9.66 -9.99 15.38
C SER A 75 11.16 -10.03 15.70
N ASN A 76 11.77 -11.21 15.74
CA ASN A 76 13.20 -11.38 16.03
C ASN A 76 14.06 -11.46 14.76
N ASP A 77 13.44 -11.65 13.59
CA ASP A 77 14.10 -11.70 12.30
C ASP A 77 13.32 -10.87 11.28
N LEU A 78 13.62 -9.57 11.19
CA LEU A 78 12.92 -8.67 10.27
C LEU A 78 13.35 -8.85 8.79
N GLY A 79 14.31 -9.74 8.51
CA GLY A 79 14.94 -9.90 7.19
C GLY A 79 14.55 -11.16 6.44
N LYS A 80 13.50 -11.88 6.87
CA LYS A 80 13.13 -13.21 6.32
C LYS A 80 12.94 -13.24 4.81
N TRP A 81 12.39 -12.18 4.23
CA TRP A 81 12.27 -12.05 2.78
C TRP A 81 12.60 -10.63 2.34
N THR A 82 13.40 -10.49 1.28
CA THR A 82 13.80 -9.19 0.73
C THR A 82 13.09 -8.97 -0.60
N PHE A 83 12.53 -7.78 -0.77
CA PHE A 83 11.89 -7.42 -2.02
C PHE A 83 12.91 -7.44 -3.18
N PRO A 84 12.52 -7.93 -4.37
CA PRO A 84 13.31 -7.71 -5.57
C PRO A 84 13.45 -6.21 -5.84
N ASN A 85 14.36 -5.83 -6.74
CA ASN A 85 14.48 -4.43 -7.14
C ASN A 85 13.24 -4.00 -7.94
N SER A 86 12.23 -3.52 -7.22
CA SER A 86 10.92 -3.12 -7.74
C SER A 86 10.55 -1.71 -7.30
N THR A 87 9.78 -1.04 -8.15
CA THR A 87 9.17 0.26 -7.88
C THR A 87 7.66 0.13 -7.94
N LEU A 88 6.94 0.90 -7.12
CA LEU A 88 5.50 0.98 -7.10
C LEU A 88 5.09 2.41 -7.44
N ALA A 89 4.47 2.63 -8.59
CA ALA A 89 3.99 3.95 -8.99
C ALA A 89 2.78 4.40 -8.15
N PRO A 90 2.36 5.67 -8.22
CA PRO A 90 1.16 6.13 -7.53
C PRO A 90 -0.06 5.29 -7.89
N ASN A 91 -0.84 4.87 -6.90
CA ASN A 91 -2.03 4.02 -7.04
C ASN A 91 -1.74 2.61 -7.61
N GLU A 92 -0.49 2.16 -7.62
CA GLU A 92 -0.16 0.79 -8.01
C GLU A 92 -0.24 -0.19 -6.85
N TYR A 93 -0.59 -1.41 -7.21
CA TYR A 93 -0.75 -2.54 -6.31
C TYR A 93 0.25 -3.65 -6.67
N LEU A 94 0.74 -4.31 -5.63
CA LEU A 94 1.68 -5.42 -5.71
C LEU A 94 1.13 -6.59 -4.89
N LEU A 95 0.80 -7.69 -5.57
CA LEU A 95 0.44 -8.93 -4.90
C LEU A 95 1.70 -9.78 -4.66
N LEU A 96 1.80 -10.31 -3.44
CA LEU A 96 2.87 -11.20 -3.02
C LEU A 96 2.29 -12.52 -2.53
N TRP A 97 2.74 -13.62 -3.14
CA TRP A 97 2.48 -14.97 -2.64
C TRP A 97 3.35 -15.27 -1.43
N ALA A 98 2.74 -15.59 -0.30
CA ALA A 98 3.39 -16.13 0.89
C ALA A 98 3.64 -17.65 0.73
N SER A 99 4.24 -18.04 -0.40
CA SER A 99 4.39 -19.43 -0.84
C SER A 99 5.60 -20.16 -0.24
N SER A 100 6.49 -19.45 0.46
CA SER A 100 7.81 -19.95 0.91
C SER A 100 8.74 -20.39 -0.24
N LYS A 101 8.47 -19.99 -1.48
CA LYS A 101 9.27 -20.37 -2.67
C LYS A 101 10.38 -19.37 -3.01
N ASP A 102 10.56 -18.32 -2.20
CA ASP A 102 11.56 -17.25 -2.35
C ASP A 102 11.67 -16.70 -3.78
N ARG A 103 10.51 -16.32 -4.34
CA ARG A 103 10.45 -15.80 -5.71
C ARG A 103 10.71 -14.31 -5.74
N SER A 104 11.64 -13.92 -6.60
CA SER A 104 11.86 -12.53 -6.99
C SER A 104 10.92 -12.08 -8.11
N ALA A 105 10.23 -13.02 -8.77
CA ALA A 105 9.25 -12.71 -9.80
C ALA A 105 7.90 -12.40 -9.15
N ILE A 106 7.37 -11.23 -9.46
CA ILE A 106 6.05 -10.78 -9.03
C ILE A 106 5.03 -11.29 -10.04
N SER A 107 4.02 -11.98 -9.56
CA SER A 107 2.91 -12.51 -10.37
C SER A 107 1.60 -11.84 -9.97
N TYR A 108 0.76 -11.61 -10.98
CA TYR A 108 -0.46 -10.83 -10.86
C TYR A 108 -1.69 -11.74 -11.10
N PRO A 109 -2.36 -12.26 -10.06
CA PRO A 109 -3.77 -12.54 -10.19
C PRO A 109 -4.49 -11.20 -10.16
N ARG A 110 -5.05 -10.77 -11.30
CA ARG A 110 -5.89 -9.56 -11.36
C ARG A 110 -7.19 -9.81 -10.62
N THR A 111 -7.55 -8.91 -9.71
CA THR A 111 -8.91 -8.81 -9.18
C THR A 111 -9.89 -8.46 -10.31
N LEU A 112 -11.14 -8.92 -10.20
CA LEU A 112 -12.22 -8.63 -11.16
C LEU A 112 -12.54 -7.12 -11.27
N VAL A 113 -12.23 -6.36 -10.21
CA VAL A 113 -12.44 -4.92 -10.09
C VAL A 113 -11.15 -4.29 -9.59
N ASN A 114 -10.66 -3.29 -10.31
CA ASN A 114 -9.43 -2.55 -10.04
C ASN A 114 -9.76 -1.15 -9.50
N GLN A 115 -8.77 -0.47 -8.92
CA GLN A 115 -8.93 0.92 -8.48
C GLN A 115 -9.24 1.82 -9.68
N GLY A 116 -10.33 2.58 -9.59
CA GLY A 116 -10.81 3.44 -10.69
C GLY A 116 -11.83 2.76 -11.62
N ASP A 117 -12.05 1.45 -11.47
CA ASP A 117 -13.14 0.79 -12.20
C ASP A 117 -14.49 1.28 -11.67
N GLU A 118 -15.35 1.71 -12.60
CA GLU A 118 -16.75 1.97 -12.29
C GLU A 118 -17.47 0.62 -12.23
N PHE A 119 -17.54 0.04 -11.02
CA PHE A 119 -18.29 -1.19 -10.80
C PHE A 119 -19.71 -0.87 -10.32
N LYS A 120 -20.68 -1.61 -10.86
CA LYS A 120 -22.07 -1.53 -10.42
C LYS A 120 -22.35 -2.70 -9.51
N PHE A 121 -22.69 -2.40 -8.26
CA PHE A 121 -23.30 -3.38 -7.39
C PHE A 121 -24.79 -3.47 -7.73
N LEU A 122 -25.25 -4.60 -8.25
CA LEU A 122 -26.68 -4.87 -8.31
C LEU A 122 -27.12 -5.21 -6.89
N ILE A 123 -27.81 -4.29 -6.22
CA ILE A 123 -28.56 -4.64 -5.01
C ILE A 123 -29.76 -5.45 -5.49
N PRO A 124 -29.81 -6.77 -5.23
CA PRO A 124 -30.94 -7.57 -5.64
C PRO A 124 -32.20 -7.04 -4.95
N THR A 125 -33.29 -6.85 -5.69
CA THR A 125 -34.59 -6.44 -5.10
C THR A 125 -35.27 -7.58 -4.34
N SER A 126 -34.69 -8.77 -4.40
CA SER A 126 -35.04 -9.96 -3.62
C SER A 126 -33.78 -10.81 -3.45
N GLU A 127 -33.75 -11.64 -2.41
CA GLU A 127 -32.72 -12.68 -2.29
C GLU A 127 -32.61 -13.48 -3.59
N PRO A 128 -31.40 -13.74 -4.10
CA PRO A 128 -31.19 -14.66 -5.20
C PRO A 128 -31.83 -16.02 -4.87
N ASN A 129 -32.27 -16.76 -5.90
CA ASN A 129 -32.78 -18.12 -5.69
C ASN A 129 -31.75 -18.92 -4.89
N ALA A 130 -32.16 -19.71 -3.89
CA ALA A 130 -31.25 -20.47 -3.01
C ALA A 130 -30.26 -21.39 -3.77
N ASN A 131 -30.52 -21.69 -5.05
CA ASN A 131 -29.63 -22.43 -5.94
C ASN A 131 -28.72 -21.56 -6.82
N TRP A 132 -28.61 -20.25 -6.59
CA TRP A 132 -27.81 -19.31 -7.38
C TRP A 132 -26.33 -19.70 -7.47
N ASN A 133 -25.84 -20.48 -6.51
CA ASN A 133 -24.48 -21.00 -6.43
C ASN A 133 -24.30 -22.39 -7.08
N SER A 134 -25.32 -22.92 -7.75
CA SER A 134 -25.25 -24.23 -8.41
C SER A 134 -24.77 -24.09 -9.86
N LEU A 135 -23.95 -25.04 -10.34
CA LEU A 135 -23.37 -25.05 -11.69
C LEU A 135 -24.38 -24.98 -12.86
N ASN A 136 -25.64 -25.31 -12.58
CA ASN A 136 -26.71 -25.31 -13.58
C ASN A 136 -27.68 -24.13 -13.40
N TYR A 137 -27.33 -23.12 -12.62
CA TYR A 137 -28.14 -21.91 -12.48
C TYR A 137 -28.04 -21.06 -13.75
N ASP A 138 -29.16 -20.92 -14.45
CA ASP A 138 -29.33 -19.98 -15.55
C ASP A 138 -30.35 -18.92 -15.10
N ALA A 139 -29.99 -17.65 -15.28
CA ALA A 139 -30.67 -16.50 -14.65
C ALA A 139 -31.88 -16.00 -15.46
#